data_AF-A0A925G8A5-F1
#
_entry.id   AF-A0A925G8A5-F1
#
_cell.length_a   1.000
_cell.length_b   1.000
_cell.length_c   1.000
_cell.angle_alpha   90.00
_cell.angle_beta   90.00
_cell.angle_gamma   90.00
#
_symmetry.space_group_name_H-M   'P 1'
#
loop_
_entity.id
_entity.type
_entity.pdbx_description
1 polymer ?
#
loop_
_entity_poly.entity_id
_entity_poly.type
_entity_poly.pdbx_seq_one_letter_code
_entity_poly.pdbx_strand_id
1 'polypeptide(L)'
;MNCRLYRFLILLLLFSTAKAQEFSSLPSSEIRLGLQKLNITGSVLYVAAHPDDENTRLLAYLAKEKKLRTGYLSVTRGDGGQNLIGTEQAELLGLIRTQELLAARKVDGAEQFFTRANDFGFSKTSEESLNFWDKELILEDMVWIIRSFKPDVIITRFPEDARAGHGQHAASAILAREAFGAAADPKRFPKQLQYLQTWQAKRIVWNISNFSGS
;
A
#
# COMPACT_ATOMS: atom_id res chain seq x y z
N MET A 1 26.82 7.78 57.15
CA MET A 1 26.99 8.69 56.00
C MET A 1 26.98 7.97 54.64
N ASN A 2 26.35 6.78 54.51
CA ASN A 2 26.65 5.87 53.39
C ASN A 2 25.46 5.59 52.44
N CYS A 3 24.21 5.75 52.87
CA CYS A 3 23.06 5.35 52.03
C CYS A 3 22.79 6.29 50.83
N ARG A 4 23.15 7.59 50.94
CA ARG A 4 23.02 8.55 49.83
C ARG A 4 24.06 8.32 48.73
N LEU A 5 25.27 7.90 49.09
CA LEU A 5 26.35 7.63 48.13
C LEU A 5 26.07 6.38 47.29
N TYR A 6 25.56 5.31 47.93
CA TYR A 6 25.16 4.09 47.22
C TYR A 6 23.96 4.32 46.28
N ARG A 7 22.97 5.12 46.68
CA ARG A 7 21.87 5.50 45.77
C ARG A 7 22.36 6.31 44.57
N PHE A 8 23.35 7.18 44.77
CA PHE A 8 23.95 7.95 43.68
C PHE A 8 24.78 7.07 42.72
N LEU A 9 25.54 6.11 43.26
CA LEU A 9 26.30 5.15 42.45
C LEU A 9 25.38 4.20 41.65
N ILE A 10 24.28 3.73 42.25
CA ILE A 10 23.29 2.90 41.55
C ILE A 10 22.61 3.69 40.43
N LEU A 11 22.32 4.98 40.64
CA LEU A 11 21.77 5.83 39.59
C LEU A 11 22.77 5.99 38.42
N LEU A 12 24.06 6.17 38.70
CA LEU A 12 25.12 6.30 37.68
C LEU A 12 25.35 5.01 36.87
N LEU A 13 25.20 3.84 37.51
CA LEU A 13 25.28 2.53 36.86
C LEU A 13 24.08 2.24 35.93
N LEU A 14 22.92 2.84 36.20
CA LEU A 14 21.74 2.70 35.33
C LEU A 14 21.81 3.58 34.07
N PHE A 15 22.59 4.66 34.06
CA PHE A 15 22.78 5.51 32.88
C PHE A 15 23.86 5.01 31.91
N SER A 16 24.73 4.08 32.34
CA SER A 16 25.86 3.63 31.53
C SER A 16 25.54 2.48 30.56
N THR A 17 24.32 1.92 30.61
CA THR A 17 23.86 0.87 29.69
C THR A 17 22.87 1.36 28.63
N ALA A 18 22.80 2.67 28.38
CA ALA A 18 22.08 3.17 27.22
C ALA A 18 22.90 2.87 25.96
N LYS A 19 22.58 1.76 25.28
CA LYS A 19 22.97 1.62 23.86
C LYS A 19 22.28 2.74 23.10
N ALA A 20 23.01 3.82 22.81
CA ALA A 20 22.56 4.79 21.83
C ALA A 20 22.25 4.03 20.54
N GLN A 21 21.06 4.27 19.98
CA GLN A 21 20.72 3.72 18.68
C GLN A 21 21.78 4.15 17.68
N GLU A 22 22.29 3.20 16.90
CA GLU A 22 23.16 3.49 15.79
C GLU A 22 22.36 4.36 14.81
N PHE A 23 22.62 5.67 14.80
CA PHE A 23 21.97 6.58 13.89
C PHE A 23 22.54 6.31 12.50
N SER A 24 21.88 5.44 11.75
CA SER A 24 22.13 5.28 10.31
C SER A 24 21.77 6.61 9.64
N SER A 25 22.77 7.46 9.42
CA SER A 25 22.57 8.70 8.69
C SER A 25 22.08 8.37 7.28
N LEU A 26 20.90 8.86 6.91
CA LEU A 26 20.41 8.75 5.55
C LEU A 26 21.42 9.38 4.59
N PRO A 27 21.59 8.84 3.37
CA PRO A 27 22.38 9.49 2.34
C PRO A 27 21.93 10.94 2.13
N SER A 28 22.89 11.84 1.86
CA SER A 28 22.59 13.27 1.66
C SER A 28 21.55 13.51 0.55
N SER A 29 21.51 12.64 -0.46
CA SER A 29 20.49 12.62 -1.52
C SER A 29 19.09 12.35 -0.98
N GLU A 30 18.92 11.40 -0.06
CA GLU A 30 17.64 11.08 0.56
C GLU A 30 17.16 12.17 1.51
N ILE A 31 18.07 12.76 2.29
CA ILE A 31 17.76 13.91 3.14
C ILE A 31 17.27 15.07 2.28
N ARG A 32 18.00 15.40 1.20
CA ARG A 32 17.60 16.46 0.27
C ARG A 32 16.24 16.19 -0.36
N LEU A 33 15.98 14.95 -0.80
CA LEU A 33 14.69 14.56 -1.34
C LEU A 33 13.56 14.71 -0.30
N GLY A 34 13.81 14.29 0.95
CA GLY A 34 12.87 14.45 2.06
C GLY A 34 12.52 15.92 2.31
N LEU A 35 13.52 16.81 2.32
CA LEU A 35 13.30 18.26 2.43
C LEU A 35 12.48 18.82 1.25
N GLN A 36 12.73 18.33 0.03
CA GLN A 36 11.93 18.74 -1.14
C GLN A 36 10.47 18.28 -1.05
N LYS A 37 10.22 17.09 -0.49
CA LYS A 37 8.86 16.57 -0.26
C LYS A 37 8.04 17.42 0.70
N LEU A 38 8.66 18.11 1.66
CA LEU A 38 7.92 18.98 2.61
C LEU A 38 7.14 20.11 1.93
N ASN A 39 7.57 20.54 0.75
CA ASN A 39 6.90 21.59 -0.02
C ASN A 39 5.81 21.05 -0.97
N ILE A 40 5.62 19.73 -1.03
CA ILE A 40 4.68 19.07 -1.94
C ILE A 40 3.68 18.25 -1.11
N THR A 41 2.44 18.71 -1.07
CA THR A 41 1.37 18.09 -0.27
C THR A 41 0.48 17.13 -1.05
N GLY A 42 0.74 16.96 -2.35
CA GLY A 42 -0.06 16.10 -3.21
C GLY A 42 0.15 14.61 -2.93
N SER A 43 -0.92 13.82 -3.01
CA SER A 43 -0.89 12.37 -2.76
C SER A 43 -1.57 11.55 -3.85
N VAL A 44 -1.05 10.36 -4.13
CA VAL A 44 -1.56 9.45 -5.17
C VAL A 44 -1.64 8.02 -4.62
N LEU A 45 -2.78 7.37 -4.79
CA LEU A 45 -2.95 5.94 -4.50
C LEU A 45 -3.09 5.16 -5.81
N TYR A 46 -2.13 4.30 -6.11
CA TYR A 46 -2.18 3.37 -7.23
C TYR A 46 -2.81 2.05 -6.78
N VAL A 47 -3.78 1.51 -7.52
CA VAL A 47 -4.54 0.31 -7.14
C VAL A 47 -4.42 -0.74 -8.23
N ALA A 48 -4.04 -1.96 -7.84
CA ALA A 48 -4.04 -3.15 -8.70
C ALA A 48 -4.42 -4.40 -7.90
N ALA A 49 -4.51 -5.56 -8.56
CA ALA A 49 -5.03 -6.78 -7.93
C ALA A 49 -3.96 -7.56 -7.17
N HIS A 50 -2.79 -7.73 -7.75
CA HIS A 50 -1.72 -8.61 -7.25
C HIS A 50 -0.39 -7.87 -7.18
N PRO A 51 0.55 -8.32 -6.34
CA PRO A 51 1.96 -7.94 -6.50
C PRO A 51 2.40 -8.17 -7.93
N ASP A 52 3.30 -7.34 -8.47
CA ASP A 52 3.78 -7.35 -9.88
C ASP A 52 2.91 -6.62 -10.92
N ASP A 53 1.65 -6.32 -10.60
CA ASP A 53 0.77 -5.56 -11.49
C ASP A 53 1.20 -4.09 -11.62
N GLU A 54 1.96 -3.56 -10.66
CA GLU A 54 2.24 -2.14 -10.58
C GLU A 54 3.10 -1.62 -11.73
N ASN A 55 2.86 -0.36 -12.11
CA ASN A 55 3.80 0.36 -12.95
C ASN A 55 4.90 0.97 -12.07
N THR A 56 5.95 0.20 -11.77
CA THR A 56 7.07 0.63 -10.90
C THR A 56 7.72 1.94 -11.38
N ARG A 57 7.80 2.15 -12.71
CA ARG A 57 8.34 3.40 -13.28
C ARG A 57 7.48 4.60 -12.92
N LEU A 58 6.16 4.46 -13.01
CA LEU A 58 5.23 5.52 -12.62
C LEU A 58 5.29 5.78 -11.11
N LEU A 59 5.35 4.73 -10.28
CA LEU A 59 5.49 4.89 -8.82
C LEU A 59 6.75 5.68 -8.47
N ALA A 60 7.91 5.29 -9.01
CA ALA A 60 9.18 5.98 -8.79
C ALA A 60 9.14 7.44 -9.29
N TYR A 61 8.53 7.68 -10.45
CA TYR A 61 8.36 9.04 -10.98
C TYR A 61 7.50 9.90 -10.06
N LEU A 62 6.36 9.41 -9.60
CA LEU A 62 5.48 10.16 -8.70
C LEU A 62 6.17 10.43 -7.35
N ALA A 63 6.80 9.40 -6.77
CA ALA A 63 7.37 9.46 -5.44
C ALA A 63 8.71 10.22 -5.36
N LYS A 64 9.61 10.03 -6.34
CA LYS A 64 10.97 10.59 -6.30
C LYS A 64 11.09 11.85 -7.16
N GLU A 65 10.56 11.83 -8.39
CA GLU A 65 10.70 12.96 -9.32
C GLU A 65 9.66 14.05 -9.03
N LYS A 66 8.39 13.69 -8.88
CA LYS A 66 7.31 14.63 -8.53
C LYS A 66 7.14 14.86 -7.04
N LYS A 67 7.86 14.11 -6.20
CA LYS A 67 7.87 14.23 -4.74
C LYS A 67 6.47 14.10 -4.10
N LEU A 68 5.53 13.47 -4.80
CA LEU A 68 4.19 13.21 -4.27
C LEU A 68 4.27 12.11 -3.20
N ARG A 69 3.36 12.15 -2.23
CA ARG A 69 3.15 11.01 -1.35
C ARG A 69 2.44 9.92 -2.15
N THR A 70 3.14 8.86 -2.51
CA THR A 70 2.62 7.82 -3.39
C THR A 70 2.42 6.53 -2.60
N GLY A 71 1.25 5.91 -2.74
CA GLY A 71 0.94 4.61 -2.19
C GLY A 71 0.59 3.63 -3.30
N TYR A 72 0.93 2.37 -3.12
CA TYR A 72 0.47 1.26 -3.94
C TYR A 72 -0.36 0.31 -3.10
N LEU A 73 -1.61 0.12 -3.51
CA LEU A 73 -2.53 -0.87 -2.97
C LEU A 73 -2.58 -2.06 -3.93
N SER A 74 -2.02 -3.17 -3.47
CA SER A 74 -2.31 -4.47 -4.06
C SER A 74 -3.50 -5.07 -3.32
N VAL A 75 -4.59 -5.40 -4.01
CA VAL A 75 -5.80 -5.91 -3.35
C VAL A 75 -5.48 -7.20 -2.60
N THR A 76 -4.71 -8.10 -3.20
CA THR A 76 -4.27 -9.38 -2.61
C THR A 76 -2.80 -9.36 -2.21
N ARG A 77 -2.31 -10.46 -1.63
CA ARG A 77 -0.87 -10.69 -1.41
C ARG A 77 -0.24 -11.60 -2.47
N GLY A 78 -0.99 -11.98 -3.52
CA GLY A 78 -0.49 -12.79 -4.63
C GLY A 78 -0.21 -14.26 -4.27
N ASP A 79 -0.88 -14.76 -3.23
CA ASP A 79 -0.77 -16.12 -2.67
C ASP A 79 -1.26 -17.23 -3.63
N GLY A 80 -2.11 -16.91 -4.60
CA GLY A 80 -2.60 -17.82 -5.65
C GLY A 80 -1.69 -17.93 -6.87
N GLY A 81 -0.55 -17.22 -6.86
CA GLY A 81 0.42 -17.21 -7.95
C GLY A 81 1.28 -18.48 -8.05
N GLN A 82 2.10 -18.53 -9.10
CA GLN A 82 3.10 -19.59 -9.27
C GLN A 82 4.46 -19.12 -8.76
N ASN A 83 5.17 -20.01 -8.07
CA ASN A 83 6.56 -19.79 -7.68
C ASN A 83 7.51 -20.49 -8.66
N LEU A 84 8.28 -19.72 -9.44
CA LEU A 84 9.16 -20.25 -10.48
C LEU A 84 10.52 -20.73 -9.94
N ILE A 85 10.88 -20.35 -8.72
CA ILE A 85 12.23 -20.56 -8.16
C ILE A 85 12.23 -21.32 -6.82
N GLY A 86 11.05 -21.73 -6.36
CA GLY A 86 10.87 -22.38 -5.07
C GLY A 86 9.58 -23.21 -5.01
N THR A 87 9.34 -23.82 -3.85
CA THR A 87 8.19 -24.71 -3.62
C THR A 87 7.09 -24.06 -2.79
N GLU A 88 7.30 -22.84 -2.31
CA GLU A 88 6.32 -22.11 -1.51
C GLU A 88 5.07 -21.79 -2.33
N GLN A 89 3.90 -22.00 -1.71
CA GLN A 89 2.58 -21.79 -2.29
C GLN A 89 1.65 -21.19 -1.24
N ALA A 90 0.50 -20.66 -1.69
CA ALA A 90 -0.54 -20.09 -0.83
C ALA A 90 0.07 -19.07 0.15
N GLU A 91 -0.21 -19.20 1.44
CA GLU A 91 0.21 -18.26 2.49
C GLU A 91 1.73 -18.01 2.51
N LEU A 92 2.55 -19.04 2.28
CA LEU A 92 4.01 -18.89 2.25
C LEU A 92 4.46 -18.05 1.05
N LEU A 93 3.83 -18.24 -0.11
CA LEU A 93 4.11 -17.43 -1.28
C LEU A 93 3.63 -15.98 -1.06
N GLY A 94 2.43 -15.79 -0.50
CA GLY A 94 1.92 -14.47 -0.15
C GLY A 94 2.84 -13.71 0.81
N LEU A 95 3.46 -14.40 1.78
CA LEU A 95 4.47 -13.83 2.67
C LEU A 95 5.71 -13.36 1.90
N ILE A 96 6.23 -14.20 1.00
CA ILE A 96 7.39 -13.85 0.16
C ILE A 96 7.08 -12.62 -0.69
N ARG A 97 5.97 -12.63 -1.44
CA ARG A 97 5.59 -11.52 -2.33
C ARG A 97 5.27 -10.23 -1.59
N THR A 98 4.77 -10.34 -0.35
CA THR A 98 4.64 -9.19 0.55
C THR A 98 6.01 -8.57 0.84
N GLN A 99 7.03 -9.37 1.16
CA GLN A 99 8.39 -8.86 1.38
C GLN A 99 9.02 -8.32 0.11
N GLU A 100 8.77 -8.95 -1.04
CA GLU A 100 9.24 -8.45 -2.34
C GLU A 100 8.69 -7.04 -2.62
N LEU A 101 7.38 -6.82 -2.44
CA LEU A 101 6.81 -5.47 -2.62
C LEU A 101 7.32 -4.48 -1.58
N LEU A 102 7.44 -4.86 -0.31
CA LEU A 102 8.01 -3.99 0.72
C LEU A 102 9.45 -3.59 0.37
N ALA A 103 10.24 -4.51 -0.20
CA ALA A 103 11.58 -4.22 -0.69
C ALA A 103 11.54 -3.31 -1.94
N ALA A 104 10.66 -3.58 -2.90
CA ALA A 104 10.48 -2.73 -4.10
C ALA A 104 10.09 -1.30 -3.72
N ARG A 105 9.20 -1.13 -2.74
CA ARG A 105 8.78 0.16 -2.19
C ARG A 105 9.92 0.93 -1.53
N LYS A 106 10.90 0.26 -0.90
CA LYS A 106 12.11 0.94 -0.39
C LYS A 106 12.91 1.57 -1.53
N VAL A 107 12.90 0.95 -2.71
CA VAL A 107 13.60 1.45 -3.91
C VAL A 107 12.82 2.59 -4.56
N ASP A 108 11.55 2.35 -4.96
CA ASP A 108 10.75 3.35 -5.68
C ASP A 108 10.21 4.48 -4.78
N GLY A 109 10.15 4.27 -3.47
CA GLY A 109 9.75 5.26 -2.46
C GLY A 109 8.25 5.44 -2.26
N ALA A 110 7.41 4.55 -2.80
CA ALA A 110 5.99 4.51 -2.50
C ALA A 110 5.69 3.71 -1.22
N GLU A 111 4.54 3.95 -0.58
CA GLU A 111 4.03 3.17 0.56
C GLU A 111 3.29 1.91 0.06
N GLN A 112 3.39 0.79 0.77
CA GLN A 112 2.69 -0.45 0.41
C GLN A 112 1.43 -0.65 1.24
N PHE A 113 0.33 -1.01 0.59
CA PHE A 113 -0.92 -1.41 1.22
C PHE A 113 -1.42 -2.74 0.65
N PHE A 114 -2.20 -3.45 1.48
CA PHE A 114 -2.88 -4.69 1.15
C PHE A 114 -4.27 -4.71 1.78
N THR A 115 -5.23 -5.41 1.18
CA THR A 115 -6.51 -5.73 1.84
C THR A 115 -6.45 -7.11 2.48
N ARG A 116 -7.58 -7.63 2.98
CA ARG A 116 -7.74 -9.01 3.43
C ARG A 116 -8.08 -10.00 2.32
N ALA A 117 -8.18 -9.55 1.07
CA ALA A 117 -8.51 -10.41 -0.07
C ALA A 117 -7.44 -11.50 -0.28
N ASN A 118 -7.91 -12.73 -0.49
CA ASN A 118 -7.08 -13.89 -0.81
C ASN A 118 -6.96 -14.03 -2.34
N ASP A 119 -5.76 -14.22 -2.85
CA ASP A 119 -5.61 -14.59 -4.26
C ASP A 119 -5.85 -16.10 -4.39
N PHE A 120 -7.02 -16.47 -4.93
CA PHE A 120 -7.42 -17.87 -5.08
C PHE A 120 -7.01 -18.46 -6.44
N GLY A 121 -6.14 -17.75 -7.17
CA GLY A 121 -5.71 -18.11 -8.52
C GLY A 121 -6.64 -17.56 -9.60
N PHE A 122 -6.59 -18.20 -10.78
CA PHE A 122 -7.20 -17.65 -11.97
C PHE A 122 -8.72 -17.59 -11.90
N SER A 123 -9.26 -16.39 -12.09
CA SER A 123 -10.70 -16.13 -12.22
C SER A 123 -11.04 -15.59 -13.60
N LYS A 124 -12.17 -15.99 -14.17
CA LYS A 124 -12.59 -15.54 -15.51
C LYS A 124 -13.39 -14.24 -15.48
N THR A 125 -14.15 -14.01 -14.41
CA THR A 125 -15.04 -12.86 -14.30
C THR A 125 -14.78 -12.09 -13.02
N SER A 126 -15.04 -10.78 -13.07
CA SER A 126 -15.00 -9.95 -11.87
C SER A 126 -16.07 -10.37 -10.86
N GLU A 127 -17.23 -10.82 -11.31
CA GLU A 127 -18.32 -11.29 -10.44
C GLU A 127 -17.92 -12.51 -9.61
N GLU A 128 -17.22 -13.48 -10.22
CA GLU A 128 -16.63 -14.61 -9.50
C GLU A 128 -15.67 -14.15 -8.41
N SER A 129 -14.78 -13.20 -8.75
CA SER A 129 -13.80 -12.65 -7.80
C SER A 129 -14.45 -11.89 -6.65
N LEU A 130 -15.43 -11.03 -6.95
CA LEU A 130 -16.15 -10.23 -5.97
C LEU A 130 -17.00 -11.09 -5.03
N ASN A 131 -17.56 -12.20 -5.54
CA ASN A 131 -18.29 -13.16 -4.71
C ASN A 131 -17.34 -13.92 -3.80
N PHE A 132 -16.21 -14.40 -4.32
CA PHE A 132 -15.22 -15.14 -3.52
C PHE A 132 -14.65 -14.28 -2.39
N TRP A 133 -14.35 -13.01 -2.68
CA TRP A 133 -13.74 -12.10 -1.72
C TRP A 133 -14.67 -11.55 -0.64
N ASP A 134 -15.98 -11.76 -0.76
CA ASP A 134 -16.98 -10.93 -0.10
C ASP A 134 -16.76 -9.44 -0.42
N LYS A 135 -17.39 -9.00 -1.51
CA LYS A 135 -17.28 -7.64 -2.04
C LYS A 135 -17.32 -6.55 -0.97
N GLU A 136 -18.27 -6.58 -0.03
CA GLU A 136 -18.41 -5.52 0.96
C GLU A 136 -17.27 -5.54 1.99
N LEU A 137 -16.73 -6.72 2.30
CA LEU A 137 -15.58 -6.87 3.19
C LEU A 137 -14.33 -6.21 2.61
N ILE A 138 -14.03 -6.46 1.33
CA ILE A 138 -12.84 -5.87 0.69
C ILE A 138 -13.06 -4.38 0.39
N LEU A 139 -14.28 -4.00 0.05
CA LEU A 139 -14.64 -2.59 -0.10
C LEU A 139 -14.43 -1.81 1.22
N GLU A 140 -14.75 -2.41 2.36
CA GLU A 140 -14.47 -1.83 3.69
C GLU A 140 -12.97 -1.53 3.88
N ASP A 141 -12.10 -2.48 3.54
CA ASP A 141 -10.63 -2.32 3.63
C ASP A 141 -10.14 -1.19 2.73
N MET A 142 -10.62 -1.14 1.49
CA MET A 142 -10.23 -0.09 0.55
C MET A 142 -10.69 1.29 1.02
N VAL A 143 -11.90 1.40 1.58
CA VAL A 143 -12.38 2.65 2.17
C VAL A 143 -11.54 3.06 3.39
N TRP A 144 -11.15 2.11 4.23
CA TRP A 144 -10.25 2.39 5.35
C TRP A 144 -8.93 2.98 4.87
N ILE A 145 -8.33 2.37 3.84
CA ILE A 145 -7.07 2.82 3.24
C ILE A 145 -7.23 4.22 2.66
N ILE A 146 -8.29 4.49 1.88
CA ILE A 146 -8.52 5.81 1.30
C ILE A 146 -8.70 6.88 2.40
N ARG A 147 -9.50 6.60 3.44
CA ARG A 147 -9.74 7.55 4.55
C ARG A 147 -8.49 7.80 5.40
N SER A 148 -7.64 6.79 5.54
CA SER A 148 -6.37 6.88 6.30
C SER A 148 -5.27 7.57 5.49
N PHE A 149 -5.09 7.16 4.22
CA PHE A 149 -4.03 7.65 3.34
C PHE A 149 -4.35 9.03 2.75
N LYS A 150 -5.64 9.33 2.57
CA LYS A 150 -6.16 10.60 2.02
C LYS A 150 -5.54 10.95 0.64
N PRO A 151 -5.71 10.10 -0.39
CA PRO A 151 -5.17 10.37 -1.72
C PRO A 151 -5.91 11.52 -2.42
N ASP A 152 -5.20 12.44 -3.07
CA ASP A 152 -5.81 13.40 -3.99
C ASP A 152 -6.29 12.72 -5.28
N VAL A 153 -5.49 11.78 -5.80
CA VAL A 153 -5.79 11.04 -7.03
C VAL A 153 -5.66 9.55 -6.77
N ILE A 154 -6.63 8.79 -7.27
CA ILE A 154 -6.57 7.33 -7.33
C ILE A 154 -6.27 6.93 -8.78
N ILE A 155 -5.32 6.02 -8.97
CA ILE A 155 -4.96 5.48 -10.29
C ILE A 155 -5.26 3.98 -10.27
N THR A 156 -6.13 3.48 -11.15
CA THR A 156 -6.30 2.03 -11.33
C THR A 156 -5.33 1.50 -12.36
N ARG A 157 -4.79 0.30 -12.16
CA ARG A 157 -3.97 -0.39 -13.18
C ARG A 157 -4.80 -0.86 -14.36
N PHE A 158 -5.99 -1.36 -14.08
CA PHE A 158 -6.84 -2.07 -15.02
C PHE A 158 -8.16 -1.33 -15.28
N PRO A 159 -8.82 -1.61 -16.42
CA PRO A 159 -10.20 -1.22 -16.64
C PRO A 159 -11.15 -2.17 -15.88
N GLU A 160 -12.43 -1.82 -15.85
CA GLU A 160 -13.46 -2.56 -15.10
C GLU A 160 -14.18 -3.63 -15.94
N ASP A 161 -13.68 -3.88 -17.14
CA ASP A 161 -14.28 -4.79 -18.12
C ASP A 161 -13.26 -5.84 -18.59
N ALA A 162 -13.70 -6.68 -19.54
CA ALA A 162 -12.93 -7.80 -20.05
C ALA A 162 -11.53 -7.45 -20.59
N ARG A 163 -11.25 -6.18 -20.92
CA ARG A 163 -9.89 -5.73 -21.31
C ARG A 163 -8.86 -5.88 -20.19
N ALA A 164 -9.31 -6.04 -18.95
CA ALA A 164 -8.44 -6.35 -17.81
C ALA A 164 -7.83 -7.77 -17.89
N GLY A 165 -8.40 -8.65 -18.71
CA GLY A 165 -8.00 -10.04 -18.87
C GLY A 165 -8.47 -10.91 -17.70
N HIS A 166 -7.80 -10.80 -16.56
CA HIS A 166 -8.07 -11.58 -15.36
C HIS A 166 -9.26 -11.02 -14.56
N GLY A 167 -10.13 -11.88 -14.01
CA GLY A 167 -11.30 -11.45 -13.23
C GLY A 167 -10.96 -10.57 -12.02
N GLN A 168 -9.96 -10.96 -11.22
CA GLN A 168 -9.45 -10.16 -10.10
C GLN A 168 -8.90 -8.78 -10.54
N HIS A 169 -8.38 -8.64 -11.77
CA HIS A 169 -7.93 -7.34 -12.30
C HIS A 169 -9.12 -6.38 -12.46
N ALA A 170 -10.18 -6.83 -13.15
CA ALA A 170 -11.40 -6.03 -13.31
C ALA A 170 -12.07 -5.76 -11.96
N ALA A 171 -12.12 -6.76 -11.07
CA ALA A 171 -12.67 -6.62 -9.72
C ALA A 171 -11.94 -5.55 -8.90
N SER A 172 -10.61 -5.49 -8.97
CA SER A 172 -9.82 -4.46 -8.28
C SER A 172 -10.17 -3.03 -8.75
N ALA A 173 -10.42 -2.85 -10.05
CA ALA A 173 -10.81 -1.56 -10.61
C ALA A 173 -12.24 -1.18 -10.23
N ILE A 174 -13.18 -2.15 -10.25
CA ILE A 174 -14.57 -1.96 -9.81
C ILE A 174 -14.60 -1.52 -8.34
N LEU A 175 -13.88 -2.24 -7.47
CA LEU A 175 -13.79 -1.90 -6.06
C LEU A 175 -13.13 -0.53 -5.84
N ALA A 176 -12.10 -0.18 -6.61
CA ALA A 176 -11.49 1.15 -6.53
C ALA A 176 -12.47 2.28 -6.86
N ARG A 177 -13.29 2.11 -7.91
CA ARG A 177 -14.35 3.08 -8.26
C ARG A 177 -15.43 3.17 -7.19
N GLU A 178 -15.85 2.04 -6.61
CA GLU A 178 -16.83 2.05 -5.53
C GLU A 178 -16.26 2.68 -4.24
N ALA A 179 -15.02 2.34 -3.89
CA ALA A 179 -14.32 2.88 -2.73
C ALA A 179 -14.09 4.39 -2.84
N PHE A 180 -13.85 4.89 -4.06
CA PHE A 180 -13.70 6.33 -4.35
C PHE A 180 -14.92 7.14 -3.87
N GLY A 181 -16.14 6.63 -4.09
CA GLY A 181 -17.37 7.26 -3.59
C GLY A 181 -17.66 6.94 -2.13
N ALA A 182 -17.51 5.66 -1.74
CA ALA A 182 -17.83 5.21 -0.39
C ALA A 182 -16.93 5.83 0.69
N ALA A 183 -15.69 6.19 0.37
CA ALA A 183 -14.81 6.87 1.31
C ALA A 183 -15.31 8.26 1.72
N ALA A 184 -16.05 8.93 0.84
CA ALA A 184 -16.64 10.24 1.10
C ALA A 184 -18.01 10.18 1.80
N ASP A 185 -18.70 9.04 1.72
CA ASP A 185 -20.05 8.87 2.30
C ASP A 185 -19.98 8.48 3.78
N PRO A 186 -20.48 9.31 4.72
CA PRO A 186 -20.48 8.97 6.15
C PRO A 186 -21.42 7.81 6.51
N LYS A 187 -22.34 7.42 5.61
CA LYS A 187 -23.24 6.27 5.80
C LYS A 187 -22.58 4.95 5.42
N ARG A 188 -21.50 4.97 4.63
CA ARG A 188 -20.72 3.77 4.27
C ARG A 188 -19.66 3.50 5.33
N PHE A 189 -19.67 2.29 5.88
CA PHE A 189 -18.75 1.84 6.93
C PHE A 189 -18.63 2.84 8.11
N PRO A 190 -19.74 3.23 8.76
CA PRO A 190 -19.74 4.29 9.78
C PRO A 190 -18.91 3.94 11.02
N LYS A 191 -18.67 2.66 11.31
CA LYS A 191 -17.80 2.21 12.39
C LYS A 191 -16.37 2.77 12.26
N GLN A 192 -15.86 2.92 11.04
CA GLN A 192 -14.54 3.48 10.80
C GLN A 192 -14.42 4.94 11.24
N LEU A 193 -15.54 5.68 11.28
CA LEU A 193 -15.55 7.11 11.62
C LEU A 193 -15.32 7.38 13.11
N GLN A 194 -15.23 6.32 13.93
CA GLN A 194 -14.72 6.40 15.29
C GLN A 194 -13.20 6.71 15.31
N TYR A 195 -12.49 6.39 14.23
CA TYR A 195 -11.04 6.53 14.11
C TYR A 195 -10.60 7.46 12.97
N LEU A 196 -11.43 7.57 11.93
CA LEU A 196 -11.12 8.25 10.68
C LEU A 196 -12.19 9.29 10.34
N GLN A 197 -11.88 10.13 9.36
CA GLN A 197 -12.85 11.04 8.75
C GLN A 197 -13.18 10.54 7.34
N THR A 198 -14.31 10.98 6.79
CA THR A 198 -14.59 10.78 5.37
C THR A 198 -13.53 11.48 4.53
N TRP A 199 -13.28 10.95 3.33
CA TRP A 199 -12.34 11.53 2.40
C TRP A 199 -12.83 11.36 0.96
N GLN A 200 -12.94 12.48 0.25
CA GLN A 200 -13.24 12.49 -1.19
C GLN A 200 -11.94 12.76 -1.95
N ALA A 201 -11.42 11.72 -2.61
CA ALA A 201 -10.36 11.94 -3.60
C ALA A 201 -10.89 12.81 -4.74
N LYS A 202 -10.04 13.64 -5.34
CA LYS A 202 -10.45 14.59 -6.38
C LYS A 202 -10.80 13.88 -7.68
N ARG A 203 -10.06 12.83 -8.03
CA ARG A 203 -10.22 12.07 -9.29
C ARG A 203 -9.82 10.62 -9.10
N ILE A 204 -10.46 9.75 -9.89
CA ILE A 204 -10.00 8.41 -10.20
C ILE A 204 -9.68 8.35 -11.70
N VAL A 205 -8.51 7.83 -12.06
CA VAL A 205 -8.05 7.71 -13.45
C VAL A 205 -7.49 6.31 -13.71
N TRP A 206 -7.46 5.89 -14.95
CA TRP A 206 -6.92 4.59 -15.35
C TRP A 206 -5.53 4.72 -15.97
N ASN A 207 -4.56 3.97 -15.47
CA ASN A 207 -3.25 3.81 -16.11
C ASN A 207 -3.36 2.84 -17.29
N ILE A 208 -3.62 3.40 -18.47
CA ILE A 208 -3.60 2.68 -19.74
C ILE A 208 -2.21 2.09 -19.98
N SER A 209 -2.11 0.79 -20.23
CA SER A 209 -0.91 0.20 -20.85
C SER A 209 -1.16 0.00 -22.33
N ASN A 210 -0.40 0.71 -23.16
CA ASN A 210 -0.24 0.35 -24.56
C ASN A 210 0.78 -0.79 -24.63
N PHE A 211 0.32 -2.04 -24.59
CA PHE A 211 1.10 -3.15 -25.16
C PHE A 211 0.99 -3.04 -26.68
N SER A 212 1.70 -2.09 -27.27
CA SER A 212 2.09 -2.22 -28.67
C SER A 212 3.27 -3.17 -28.70
N GLY A 213 3.00 -4.46 -28.94
CA GLY A 213 4.05 -5.43 -29.20
C GLY A 213 4.90 -4.91 -30.34
N SER A 214 6.16 -4.61 -30.04
CA SER A 214 7.23 -4.49 -31.02
C SER A 214 8.02 -5.77 -31.01
#